data_AF-A0A653VI04-F1
#
_entry.id   AF-A0A653VI04-F1
#
_cell.length_a   1.000
_cell.length_b   1.000
_cell.length_c   1.000
_cell.angle_alpha   90.00
_cell.angle_beta   90.00
_cell.angle_gamma   90.00
#
_symmetry.space_group_name_H-M   'P 1'
#
loop_
_entity.id
_entity.type
_entity.pdbx_description
1 polymer ?
#
loop_
_entity_poly.entity_id
_entity_poly.type
_entity_poly.pdbx_seq_one_letter_code
_entity_poly.pdbx_strand_id
1 'polypeptide(L)' 'MKTSTGFHPAGGASVHAVELMKSTVGDRLEVKASGGVRTRAEADAFIAAGATRLGVSGSRALLNDDAEPAAPAAY' A
#
# COMPACT_ATOMS: atom_id res chain seq x y z
N MET A 1 7.09 -10.30 3.06
CA MET A 1 7.76 -9.04 3.45
C MET A 1 6.73 -7.93 3.59
N LYS A 2 6.95 -6.95 4.49
CA LYS A 2 6.09 -5.75 4.64
C LYS A 2 6.94 -4.50 4.45
N THR A 3 6.44 -3.49 3.74
CA THR A 3 7.20 -2.25 3.46
C THR A 3 7.45 -1.41 4.71
N SER A 4 6.39 -0.90 5.35
CA SER A 4 6.51 0.18 6.34
C SER A 4 5.58 0.00 7.53
N THR A 5 5.96 0.53 8.69
CA THR A 5 5.14 0.50 9.91
C THR A 5 3.94 1.45 9.84
N GLY A 6 4.09 2.56 9.11
CA GLY A 6 3.12 3.66 9.07
C GLY A 6 3.42 4.80 10.06
N PHE A 7 4.49 4.67 10.85
CA PHE A 7 4.85 5.64 11.91
C PHE A 7 6.24 6.28 11.74
N HIS A 8 7.06 5.77 10.83
CA HIS A 8 8.42 6.29 10.64
C HIS A 8 8.40 7.59 9.82
N PRO A 9 9.19 8.63 10.18
CA PRO A 9 9.16 9.94 9.50
C PRO A 9 9.63 9.89 8.04
N ALA A 10 10.41 8.88 7.65
CA ALA A 10 10.82 8.68 6.25
C ALA A 10 9.66 8.30 5.30
N GLY A 11 8.47 8.01 5.83
CA GLY A 11 7.26 7.80 5.04
C GLY A 11 6.80 6.33 4.92
N GLY A 12 5.92 6.13 3.94
CA GLY A 12 5.16 4.89 3.72
C GLY A 12 5.75 3.94 2.69
N ALA A 13 4.90 3.16 2.03
CA ALA A 13 5.30 2.33 0.91
C ALA A 13 5.61 3.18 -0.33
N SER A 14 6.54 2.73 -1.17
CA SER A 14 6.79 3.28 -2.50
C SER A 14 6.80 2.16 -3.54
N VAL A 15 6.42 2.48 -4.79
CA VAL A 15 6.40 1.51 -5.90
C VAL A 15 7.77 0.84 -6.05
N HIS A 16 8.83 1.65 -6.05
CA HIS A 16 10.21 1.18 -6.12
C HIS A 16 10.56 0.16 -5.02
N ALA A 17 10.14 0.41 -3.78
CA ALA A 17 10.40 -0.52 -2.68
C ALA A 17 9.66 -1.85 -2.87
N VAL A 18 8.43 -1.82 -3.39
CA VAL A 18 7.65 -3.03 -3.67
C VAL A 18 8.30 -3.84 -4.81
N GLU A 19 8.70 -3.19 -5.90
CA GLU A 19 9.38 -3.84 -7.03
C GLU A 19 10.68 -4.51 -6.58
N LEU A 20 11.50 -3.79 -5.80
CA LEU A 20 12.75 -4.32 -5.24
C LEU A 20 12.49 -5.50 -4.30
N MET A 21 11.47 -5.40 -3.44
CA MET A 21 11.11 -6.50 -2.54
C MET A 21 10.64 -7.72 -3.33
N LYS A 22 9.75 -7.56 -4.32
CA LYS A 22 9.23 -8.67 -5.13
C LYS A 22 10.33 -9.33 -5.96
N SER A 23 11.21 -8.55 -6.59
CA SER A 23 12.35 -9.09 -7.35
C SER A 23 13.31 -9.88 -6.46
N THR A 24 13.49 -9.46 -5.21
CA THR A 24 14.37 -10.14 -4.25
C THR A 24 13.78 -11.47 -3.76
N VAL A 25 12.49 -11.51 -3.43
CA VAL A 25 11.87 -12.71 -2.87
C VAL A 25 11.40 -13.69 -3.95
N GLY A 26 11.12 -13.20 -5.16
CA GLY A 26 10.52 -13.99 -6.23
C GLY A 26 9.18 -14.57 -5.78
N ASP A 27 8.93 -15.84 -6.06
CA ASP A 27 7.68 -16.52 -5.68
C ASP A 27 7.76 -17.25 -4.33
N ARG A 28 8.87 -17.08 -3.61
CA ARG A 28 9.08 -17.72 -2.31
C ARG A 28 8.27 -17.06 -1.20
N LEU A 29 7.98 -15.76 -1.32
CA LEU A 29 7.26 -14.97 -0.33
C LEU A 29 6.41 -13.90 -0.99
N GLU A 30 5.35 -13.51 -0.28
CA GLU A 30 4.46 -12.42 -0.65
C GLU A 30 4.98 -11.05 -0.18
N VAL A 31 4.52 -9.98 -0.84
CA VAL A 31 4.86 -8.59 -0.50
C VAL A 31 3.60 -7.83 -0.09
N LYS A 32 3.65 -7.21 1.11
CA LYS A 32 2.61 -6.34 1.63
C LYS A 32 3.04 -4.87 1.55
N ALA A 33 2.36 -4.08 0.72
CA ALA A 33 2.51 -2.63 0.72
C ALA A 33 1.67 -2.02 1.85
N SER A 34 2.29 -1.29 2.77
CA SER A 34 1.56 -0.60 3.85
C SER A 34 2.22 0.72 4.24
N GLY A 35 1.39 1.66 4.68
CA GLY A 35 1.77 3.03 5.01
C GLY A 35 1.50 3.96 3.84
N GLY A 36 0.49 4.83 3.97
CA GLY A 36 0.23 5.90 3.01
C GLY A 36 -0.65 5.56 1.80
N VAL A 37 -1.19 4.34 1.66
CA VAL A 37 -2.09 4.01 0.53
C VAL A 37 -3.49 4.57 0.79
N ARG A 38 -3.92 5.59 0.04
CA ARG A 38 -5.17 6.33 0.27
C ARG A 38 -6.12 6.36 -0.92
N THR A 39 -5.61 6.15 -2.13
CA THR A 39 -6.40 6.19 -3.36
C THR A 39 -6.39 4.86 -4.10
N ARG A 40 -7.45 4.61 -4.88
CA ARG A 40 -7.53 3.43 -5.75
C ARG A 40 -6.35 3.35 -6.72
N ALA A 41 -5.94 4.48 -7.30
CA ALA A 41 -4.80 4.55 -8.21
C ALA A 41 -3.49 4.12 -7.54
N GLU A 42 -3.23 4.55 -6.30
CA GLU A 42 -2.05 4.09 -5.54
C GLU A 42 -2.12 2.59 -5.25
N ALA A 43 -3.29 2.09 -4.86
CA ALA A 43 -3.50 0.67 -4.62
C ALA A 43 -3.21 -0.18 -5.86
N ASP A 44 -3.73 0.23 -7.03
CA ASP A 44 -3.49 -0.43 -8.31
C ASP A 44 -2.01 -0.38 -8.70
N ALA A 45 -1.33 0.75 -8.47
CA ALA A 45 0.10 0.87 -8.72
C ALA A 45 0.94 -0.10 -7.87
N PHE A 46 0.60 -0.28 -6.59
CA PHE A 46 1.29 -1.25 -5.73
C PHE A 46 1.03 -2.71 -6.15
N ILE A 47 -0.18 -3.02 -6.60
CA ILE A 47 -0.51 -4.36 -7.12
C ILE A 47 0.29 -4.63 -8.39
N ALA A 48 0.34 -3.68 -9.33
CA ALA A 48 1.13 -3.78 -10.55
C ALA A 48 2.64 -3.94 -10.26
N ALA A 49 3.14 -3.29 -9.21
CA ALA A 49 4.52 -3.43 -8.74
C ALA A 49 4.84 -4.80 -8.10
N GLY A 50 3.83 -5.63 -7.84
CA GLY A 50 3.99 -6.98 -7.31
C GLY A 50 3.58 -7.16 -5.84
N ALA A 51 2.89 -6.19 -5.23
CA ALA A 51 2.27 -6.41 -3.93
C ALA A 51 1.07 -7.34 -4.07
N THR A 52 1.00 -8.38 -3.22
CA THR A 52 -0.13 -9.31 -3.15
C THR A 52 -1.09 -8.98 -2.00
N ARG A 53 -0.70 -8.04 -1.14
CA ARG A 53 -1.52 -7.55 -0.03
C ARG A 53 -1.31 -6.05 0.20
N LEU A 54 -2.40 -5.35 0.53
CA LEU A 54 -2.36 -3.95 0.95
C LEU A 54 -2.68 -3.83 2.44
N GLY A 55 -1.90 -3.03 3.17
CA GLY A 55 -2.15 -2.64 4.55
C GLY A 55 -2.62 -1.20 4.62
N VAL A 56 -3.93 -1.01 4.74
CA VAL A 56 -4.60 0.30 4.62
C VAL A 56 -5.56 0.50 5.80
N SER A 57 -5.74 1.76 6.22
CA SER A 57 -6.74 2.14 7.23
C SER A 57 -8.04 2.65 6.60
N GLY A 58 -8.00 3.11 5.34
CA GLY A 58 -9.15 3.66 4.61
C GLY A 58 -9.65 2.73 3.50
N SER A 59 -9.84 1.44 3.78
CA SER A 59 -10.24 0.44 2.76
C SER A 59 -11.50 0.83 1.99
N ARG A 60 -12.48 1.45 2.66
CA ARG A 60 -13.72 1.92 2.02
C ARG A 60 -13.47 2.87 0.85
N ALA A 61 -12.51 3.79 0.99
CA ALA A 61 -12.20 4.75 -0.07
C ALA A 61 -11.51 4.11 -1.29
N LEU A 62 -10.90 2.93 -1.10
CA LEU A 62 -10.27 2.18 -2.19
C LEU A 62 -11.26 1.27 -2.93
N LEU A 63 -12.29 0.79 -2.24
CA LEU A 63 -13.20 -0.23 -2.72
C LEU A 63 -14.50 0.34 -3.31
N ASN A 64 -14.89 1.56 -2.94
CA ASN A 64 -16.09 2.19 -3.46
C ASN A 64 -15.75 3.03 -4.70
N ASP A 65 -16.50 2.85 -5.78
CA ASP A 65 -16.32 3.61 -7.02
C ASP A 65 -16.72 5.10 -6.88
N ASP A 66 -17.51 5.45 -5.85
CA ASP A 66 -18.07 6.79 -5.61
C ASP A 66 -17.49 7.51 -4.37
N ALA A 67 -16.35 7.08 -3.83
CA ALA A 67 -15.88 7.66 -2.56
C ALA A 67 -15.33 9.09 -2.71
N GLU A 68 -16.12 10.06 -2.25
CA GLU A 68 -15.60 11.34 -1.78
C GLU A 68 -14.50 11.08 -0.73
N PRO A 69 -13.35 11.80 -0.75
CA PRO A 69 -12.22 11.53 0.13
C PRO A 69 -12.67 11.52 1.59
N ALA A 70 -12.49 10.36 2.25
CA ALA A 70 -12.84 10.23 3.66
C ALA A 70 -11.98 11.18 4.51
N ALA A 71 -12.64 12.00 5.33
CA ALA A 71 -11.99 12.89 6.29
C ALA A 71 -10.96 12.11 7.15
N PRO A 72 -9.83 12.73 7.52
CA PRO A 72 -8.83 12.06 8.33
C PRO A 72 -9.48 11.63 9.66
N ALA A 73 -9.41 10.34 9.95
CA ALA A 73 -9.82 9.82 11.25
C ALA A 73 -8.94 10.47 12.33
N ALA A 74 -9.57 11.24 13.22
CA ALA A 74 -8.91 11.76 14.41
C ALA A 74 -8.48 10.57 15.28
N TYR A 75 -7.24 10.65 15.77
CA TYR A 75 -6.72 9.76 16.80
C TYR A 75 -7.02 10.36 18.18
#